data_AF-A0A956EPF5-F1
#
_entry.id   AF-A0A956EPF5-F1
#
_cell.length_a   1.000
_cell.length_b   1.000
_cell.length_c   1.000
_cell.angle_alpha   90.00
_cell.angle_beta   90.00
_cell.angle_gamma   90.00
#
_symmetry.space_group_name_H-M   'P 1'
#
loop_
_entity.id
_entity.type
_entity.pdbx_description
1 polymer ?
#
loop_
_entity_poly.entity_id
_entity_poly.type
_entity_poly.pdbx_seq_one_letter_code
_entity_poly.pdbx_strand_id
1 'polypeptide(L)'
;KNMNAWDAYKAPTDNFVEEVFLAEAAADEEGSSTILLQNHNASRGASITWDAGPLPYVTVWKYTAAEADGYVTGLEPGTGFPFNRFVERHFGRVPKLGPGDSVEFKLTYAVHPDEQSVSDARQRIQAIQRRGAAVITPTAPAVPALGVGSN
;
A
#
# COMPACT_ATOMS: atom_id res chain seq x y z
N LYS A 1 11.20 7.73 -6.62
CA LYS A 1 12.57 7.95 -6.08
C LYS A 1 12.86 6.85 -5.04
N ASN A 2 14.12 6.65 -4.61
CA ASN A 2 14.50 5.77 -3.50
C ASN A 2 13.93 4.34 -3.51
N MET A 3 13.83 3.75 -4.70
CA MET A 3 13.23 2.43 -4.89
C MET A 3 13.99 1.30 -4.20
N ASN A 4 15.30 1.48 -3.95
CA ASN A 4 16.11 0.49 -3.23
C ASN A 4 15.89 0.50 -1.70
N ALA A 5 15.09 1.43 -1.18
CA ALA A 5 14.79 1.57 0.24
C ALA A 5 13.29 1.81 0.48
N TRP A 6 12.44 1.28 -0.42
CA TRP A 6 10.98 1.44 -0.34
C TRP A 6 10.38 0.83 0.93
N ASP A 7 11.05 -0.13 1.56
CA ASP A 7 10.63 -0.86 2.76
C ASP A 7 11.28 -0.34 4.06
N ALA A 8 12.13 0.70 3.98
CA ALA A 8 12.81 1.29 5.13
C ALA A 8 12.34 2.73 5.40
N TYR A 9 12.26 3.12 6.68
CA TYR A 9 11.91 4.48 7.09
C TYR A 9 13.16 5.22 7.59
N LYS A 10 13.28 6.49 7.25
CA LYS A 10 14.31 7.39 7.80
C LYS A 10 13.88 7.90 9.16
N ALA A 11 14.83 8.29 10.01
CA ALA A 11 14.54 9.09 11.20
C ALA A 11 13.90 10.45 10.81
N PRO A 12 13.29 11.18 11.77
CA PRO A 12 12.77 12.52 11.53
C PRO A 12 13.78 13.40 10.78
N THR A 13 13.35 13.97 9.65
CA THR A 13 14.23 14.70 8.72
C THR A 13 13.63 16.08 8.41
N ASP A 14 14.38 17.14 8.70
CA ASP A 14 13.96 18.52 8.39
C ASP A 14 13.71 18.72 6.89
N ASN A 15 12.66 19.45 6.56
CA ASN A 15 12.25 19.76 5.17
C ASN A 15 11.99 18.51 4.30
N PHE A 16 11.67 17.36 4.91
CA PHE A 16 11.17 16.20 4.17
C PHE A 16 9.78 16.52 3.62
N VAL A 17 9.59 16.30 2.31
CA VAL A 17 8.28 16.50 1.67
C VAL A 17 7.46 15.23 1.83
N GLU A 18 7.57 14.25 0.94
CA GLU A 18 6.96 12.94 1.10
C GLU A 18 7.57 11.94 0.13
N GLU A 19 7.37 10.65 0.41
CA GLU A 19 7.61 9.58 -0.55
C GLU A 19 6.39 8.68 -0.64
N VAL A 20 5.90 8.47 -1.86
CA VAL A 20 4.76 7.60 -2.14
C VAL A 20 5.23 6.43 -2.99
N PHE A 21 4.96 5.22 -2.51
CA PHE A 21 5.22 3.97 -3.23
C PHE A 21 3.89 3.32 -3.59
N LEU A 22 3.79 2.87 -4.84
CA LEU A 22 2.58 2.28 -5.41
C LEU A 22 2.87 0.81 -5.70
N ALA A 23 2.04 -0.09 -5.19
CA ALA A 23 2.19 -1.51 -5.36
C ALA A 23 0.86 -2.18 -5.73
N GLU A 24 0.94 -3.26 -6.49
CA GLU A 24 -0.14 -4.24 -6.61
C GLU A 24 0.05 -5.30 -5.52
N ALA A 25 -1.05 -5.68 -4.86
CA ALA A 25 -1.02 -6.61 -3.76
C ALA A 25 -0.78 -8.04 -4.26
N ALA A 26 0.23 -8.72 -3.71
CA ALA A 26 0.29 -10.18 -3.78
C ALA A 26 -0.68 -10.76 -2.73
N ALA A 27 -1.25 -11.93 -3.02
CA ALA A 27 -2.23 -12.57 -2.13
C ALA A 27 -1.91 -14.05 -1.86
N ASP A 28 -2.44 -14.58 -0.76
CA ASP A 28 -2.48 -16.02 -0.47
C ASP A 28 -3.54 -16.76 -1.32
N GLU A 29 -3.72 -18.06 -1.09
CA GLU A 29 -4.61 -18.91 -1.89
C GLU A 29 -6.08 -18.49 -1.74
N GLU A 30 -6.40 -17.86 -0.61
CA GLU A 30 -7.69 -17.32 -0.25
C GLU A 30 -7.92 -15.89 -0.74
N GLY A 31 -6.96 -15.29 -1.44
CA GLY A 31 -7.05 -13.91 -1.94
C GLY A 31 -6.73 -12.83 -0.90
N SER A 32 -6.21 -13.22 0.26
CA SER A 32 -5.85 -12.29 1.32
C SER A 32 -4.41 -11.77 1.20
N SER A 33 -4.22 -10.48 1.45
CA SER A 33 -2.92 -9.83 1.53
C SER A 33 -2.70 -9.21 2.92
N THR A 34 -1.44 -9.00 3.29
CA THR A 34 -1.05 -8.40 4.57
C THR A 34 0.10 -7.41 4.37
N ILE A 35 0.03 -6.25 5.04
CA ILE A 35 1.10 -5.26 5.15
C ILE A 35 1.43 -5.02 6.62
N LEU A 36 2.70 -4.90 6.95
CA LEU A 36 3.21 -4.75 8.32
C LEU A 36 4.16 -3.55 8.40
N LEU A 37 3.91 -2.66 9.35
CA LEU A 37 4.90 -1.73 9.87
C LEU A 37 5.46 -2.30 11.18
N GLN A 38 6.77 -2.47 11.27
CA GLN A 38 7.45 -2.88 12.49
C GLN A 38 8.47 -1.81 12.92
N ASN A 39 8.74 -1.74 14.23
CA ASN A 39 9.84 -0.93 14.73
C ASN A 39 11.21 -1.54 14.37
N HIS A 40 12.28 -0.75 14.57
CA HIS A 40 13.65 -1.10 14.14
C HIS A 40 14.14 -2.46 14.67
N ASN A 41 13.83 -2.82 15.92
CA ASN A 41 14.23 -4.09 16.52
C ASN A 41 13.17 -5.20 16.39
N ALA A 42 12.11 -5.00 15.60
CA ALA A 42 11.04 -5.96 15.35
C ALA A 42 10.31 -6.46 16.61
N SER A 43 10.30 -5.66 17.69
CA SER A 43 9.59 -6.00 18.94
C SER A 43 8.17 -5.46 19.01
N ARG A 44 7.79 -4.55 18.11
CA ARG A 44 6.44 -3.99 18.02
C ARG A 44 6.07 -3.69 16.58
N GLY A 45 4.77 -3.71 16.28
CA GLY A 45 4.28 -3.32 14.96
C GLY A 45 2.78 -3.12 14.87
N ALA A 46 2.33 -2.78 13.68
CA ALA A 46 0.92 -2.74 13.30
C ALA A 46 0.77 -3.31 11.89
N SER A 47 -0.28 -4.08 11.64
CA SER A 47 -0.54 -4.64 10.33
C SER A 47 -1.98 -4.45 9.88
N ILE A 48 -2.17 -4.44 8.57
CA ILE A 48 -3.48 -4.53 7.92
C ILE A 48 -3.50 -5.81 7.11
N THR A 49 -4.53 -6.63 7.30
CA THR A 49 -4.83 -7.78 6.45
C THR A 49 -6.16 -7.55 5.76
N TRP A 50 -6.24 -7.78 4.45
CA TRP A 50 -7.43 -7.49 3.67
C TRP A 50 -7.66 -8.52 2.56
N ASP A 51 -8.83 -8.47 1.95
CA ASP A 51 -9.14 -9.17 0.69
C ASP A 51 -8.61 -8.35 -0.50
N ALA A 52 -7.59 -8.87 -1.19
CA ALA A 52 -6.94 -8.21 -2.31
C ALA A 52 -7.77 -8.23 -3.59
N GLY A 53 -8.84 -9.02 -3.67
CA GLY A 53 -9.77 -9.01 -4.81
C GLY A 53 -10.41 -7.63 -5.04
N PRO A 54 -11.19 -7.12 -4.07
CA PRO A 54 -11.82 -5.81 -4.18
C PRO A 54 -10.86 -4.64 -3.87
N LEU A 55 -9.70 -4.87 -3.25
CA LEU A 55 -8.66 -3.86 -2.97
C LEU A 55 -7.27 -4.32 -3.46
N PRO A 56 -7.04 -4.37 -4.78
CA PRO A 56 -5.82 -4.95 -5.35
C PRO A 56 -4.60 -4.03 -5.31
N TYR A 57 -4.76 -2.76 -4.95
CA TYR A 57 -3.68 -1.78 -4.93
C TYR A 57 -3.32 -1.38 -3.51
N VAL A 58 -2.05 -1.03 -3.28
CA VAL A 58 -1.54 -0.53 -2.01
C VAL A 58 -0.71 0.71 -2.26
N THR A 59 -0.99 1.75 -1.48
CA THR A 59 -0.14 2.94 -1.39
C THR A 59 0.59 2.93 -0.05
N VAL A 60 1.92 3.10 -0.09
CA VAL A 60 2.73 3.36 1.10
C VAL A 60 3.16 4.82 1.03
N TRP A 61 2.52 5.64 1.85
CA TRP A 61 2.86 7.05 2.00
C TRP A 61 3.79 7.22 3.20
N LYS A 62 4.96 7.80 2.98
CA LYS A 62 5.94 8.10 4.02
C LYS A 62 6.04 9.60 4.18
N TYR A 63 5.86 10.07 5.41
CA TYR A 63 6.06 11.43 5.82
C TYR A 63 7.01 11.43 7.03
N THR A 64 8.31 11.23 6.76
CA THR A 64 9.37 11.21 7.79
C THR A 64 9.94 12.60 8.03
N ALA A 65 9.07 13.60 8.19
CA ALA A 65 9.45 14.98 8.47
C ALA A 65 9.93 15.17 9.91
N ALA A 66 10.30 16.39 10.27
CA ALA A 66 10.60 16.74 11.65
C ALA A 66 9.40 16.41 12.56
N GLU A 67 9.65 16.06 13.83
CA GLU A 67 8.58 15.65 14.75
C GLU A 67 7.49 16.72 14.91
N ALA A 68 7.87 18.00 14.84
CA ALA A 68 6.94 19.13 14.93
C ALA A 68 6.00 19.25 13.71
N ASP A 69 6.45 18.78 12.55
CA ASP A 69 5.67 18.80 11.29
C ASP A 69 4.84 17.52 11.13
N GLY A 70 5.35 16.40 11.63
CA GLY A 70 4.72 15.09 11.63
C GLY A 70 5.67 13.98 11.19
N TYR A 71 5.76 12.92 11.99
CA TYR A 71 6.50 11.70 11.65
C TYR A 71 5.52 10.53 11.54
N VAL A 72 4.96 10.34 10.35
CA VAL A 72 3.81 9.45 10.12
C VAL A 72 3.92 8.70 8.79
N THR A 73 3.17 7.60 8.68
CA THR A 73 3.04 6.84 7.45
C THR A 73 1.61 6.37 7.23
N GLY A 74 1.19 6.35 5.96
CA GLY A 74 -0.02 5.68 5.50
C GLY A 74 0.31 4.30 4.91
N LEU A 75 -0.42 3.28 5.37
CA LEU A 75 -0.49 1.96 4.72
C LEU A 75 -1.91 1.83 4.16
N GLU A 76 -2.06 1.97 2.85
CA GLU A 76 -3.34 2.31 2.24
C GLU A 76 -3.74 1.29 1.16
N PRO A 77 -4.33 0.13 1.54
CA PRO A 77 -5.04 -0.73 0.60
C PRO A 77 -6.19 0.02 -0.05
N GLY A 78 -6.36 -0.13 -1.37
CA GLY A 78 -7.29 0.66 -2.15
C GLY A 78 -7.75 -0.01 -3.44
N THR A 79 -8.83 0.53 -4.00
CA THR A 79 -9.35 0.14 -5.32
C THR A 79 -8.53 0.71 -6.47
N GLY A 80 -7.66 1.69 -6.19
CA GLY A 80 -6.76 2.37 -7.14
C GLY A 80 -5.65 3.11 -6.40
N PHE A 81 -4.81 3.81 -7.15
CA PHE A 81 -3.72 4.64 -6.62
C PHE A 81 -4.18 6.08 -6.35
N PRO A 82 -3.45 6.90 -5.57
CA PRO A 82 -3.83 8.27 -5.18
C PRO A 82 -3.66 9.29 -6.31
N PHE A 83 -3.83 8.86 -7.57
CA PHE A 83 -3.92 9.77 -8.69
C PHE A 83 -5.35 10.30 -8.84
N ASN A 84 -5.49 11.39 -9.59
CA ASN A 84 -6.79 11.94 -9.94
C ASN A 84 -7.67 10.88 -10.60
N ARG A 85 -8.98 10.92 -10.32
CA ARG A 85 -9.98 9.98 -10.87
C ARG A 85 -9.90 9.80 -12.39
N PHE A 86 -9.54 10.84 -13.14
CA PHE A 86 -9.34 10.76 -14.58
C PHE A 86 -8.22 9.78 -14.97
N VAL A 87 -7.09 9.82 -14.28
CA VAL A 87 -5.95 8.92 -14.47
C VAL A 87 -6.38 7.49 -14.13
N GLU A 88 -7.01 7.30 -12.97
CA GLU A 88 -7.46 5.98 -12.54
C GLU A 88 -8.52 5.39 -13.48
N ARG A 89 -9.39 6.22 -14.06
CA ARG A 89 -10.34 5.78 -15.10
C ARG A 89 -9.64 5.36 -16.39
N HIS A 90 -8.64 6.11 -16.84
CA HIS A 90 -7.86 5.78 -18.03
C HIS A 90 -7.21 4.40 -17.91
N PHE A 91 -6.67 4.10 -16.73
CA PHE A 91 -6.07 2.79 -16.44
C PHE A 91 -7.08 1.72 -15.98
N GLY A 92 -8.39 2.01 -16.01
CA GLY A 92 -9.43 1.04 -15.66
C GLY A 92 -9.54 0.68 -14.17
N ARG A 93 -8.89 1.44 -13.28
CA ARG A 93 -8.84 1.16 -11.83
C ARG A 93 -10.03 1.68 -11.04
N VAL A 94 -10.88 2.52 -11.62
CA VAL A 94 -12.10 2.99 -10.93
C VAL A 94 -13.19 1.90 -11.01
N PRO A 95 -13.62 1.31 -9.87
CA PRO A 95 -14.66 0.30 -9.87
C PRO A 95 -15.98 0.86 -10.43
N LYS A 96 -16.77 -0.01 -11.05
CA LYS A 96 -18.11 0.28 -11.57
C LYS A 96 -19.09 -0.66 -10.89
N LEU A 97 -20.16 -0.11 -10.33
CA LEU A 97 -21.28 -0.86 -9.75
C LEU A 97 -22.53 -0.55 -10.56
N GLY A 98 -23.28 -1.59 -10.93
CA GLY A 98 -24.59 -1.46 -11.55
C GLY A 98 -25.69 -1.11 -10.55
N PRO A 99 -26.92 -0.85 -11.03
CA PRO A 99 -28.06 -0.64 -10.15
C PRO A 99 -28.32 -1.86 -9.25
N GLY A 100 -28.25 -1.67 -7.95
CA GLY A 100 -28.47 -2.73 -6.96
C GLY A 100 -27.23 -3.58 -6.61
N ASP A 101 -26.09 -3.37 -7.28
CA ASP A 101 -24.85 -4.07 -6.97
C ASP A 101 -24.24 -3.56 -5.65
N SER A 102 -23.49 -4.44 -4.98
CA SER A 102 -22.75 -4.12 -3.75
C SER A 102 -21.34 -4.69 -3.84
N VAL A 103 -20.38 -4.00 -3.23
CA VAL A 103 -19.02 -4.49 -2.99
C VAL A 103 -18.75 -4.44 -1.50
N GLU A 104 -18.16 -5.51 -0.95
CA GLU A 104 -17.74 -5.58 0.44
C GLU A 104 -16.23 -5.37 0.52
N PHE A 105 -15.79 -4.56 1.49
CA PHE A 105 -14.39 -4.41 1.83
C PHE A 105 -14.19 -4.90 3.26
N LYS A 106 -13.32 -5.91 3.41
CA LYS A 106 -12.98 -6.47 4.72
C LYS A 106 -11.51 -6.23 5.01
N LEU A 107 -11.25 -5.52 6.11
CA LEU A 107 -9.91 -5.22 6.59
C LEU A 107 -9.83 -5.56 8.09
N THR A 108 -8.74 -6.20 8.47
CA THR A 108 -8.40 -6.50 9.86
C THR A 108 -7.15 -5.73 10.23
N TYR A 109 -7.25 -4.91 11.27
CA TYR A 109 -6.13 -4.19 11.86
C TYR A 109 -5.65 -4.93 13.09
N ALA A 110 -4.34 -5.12 13.20
CA ALA A 110 -3.72 -5.75 14.36
C ALA A 110 -2.59 -4.88 14.91
N VAL A 111 -2.51 -4.82 16.25
CA VAL A 111 -1.37 -4.28 16.99
C VAL A 111 -0.54 -5.47 17.46
N HIS A 112 0.76 -5.42 17.21
CA HIS A 112 1.73 -6.44 17.58
C HIS A 112 2.57 -5.91 18.74
N PRO A 113 2.30 -6.31 19.99
CA PRO A 113 2.96 -5.75 21.17
C PRO A 113 4.31 -6.39 21.50
N ASP A 114 4.67 -7.48 20.81
CA ASP A 114 5.84 -8.31 21.10
C ASP A 114 6.51 -8.87 19.82
N GLU A 115 7.71 -9.42 19.98
CA GLU A 115 8.50 -10.01 18.89
C GLU A 115 7.81 -11.21 18.23
N GLN A 116 7.04 -11.98 18.99
CA GLN A 116 6.38 -13.19 18.47
C GLN A 116 5.28 -12.81 17.48
N SER A 117 4.39 -11.89 17.85
CA SER A 117 3.31 -11.40 16.99
C SER A 117 3.85 -10.71 15.71
N VAL A 118 4.95 -9.96 15.82
CA VAL A 118 5.66 -9.42 14.65
C VAL A 118 6.23 -10.54 13.77
N SER A 119 6.87 -11.55 14.36
CA SER A 119 7.43 -12.69 13.64
C SER A 119 6.36 -13.46 12.86
N ASP A 120 5.21 -13.73 13.48
CA ASP A 120 4.10 -14.44 12.85
C ASP A 120 3.55 -13.67 11.64
N ALA A 121 3.37 -12.34 11.78
CA ALA A 121 2.97 -11.48 10.67
C ALA A 121 3.99 -11.50 9.51
N ARG A 122 5.30 -11.46 9.82
CA ARG A 122 6.36 -11.57 8.82
C ARG A 122 6.33 -12.93 8.10
N GLN A 123 6.11 -14.02 8.83
CA GLN A 123 6.04 -15.36 8.23
C GLN A 123 4.86 -15.48 7.27
N ARG A 124 3.69 -14.91 7.62
CA ARG A 124 2.54 -14.82 6.70
C ARG A 124 2.90 -14.06 5.42
N ILE A 125 3.52 -12.88 5.54
CA ILE A 125 3.94 -12.07 4.39
C ILE A 125 4.96 -12.84 3.52
N GLN A 126 5.93 -13.50 4.14
CA GLN A 126 6.93 -14.30 3.42
C GLN A 126 6.29 -15.47 2.66
N ALA A 127 5.27 -16.12 3.23
CA ALA A 127 4.54 -17.19 2.55
C ALA A 127 3.83 -16.67 1.29
N ILE A 128 3.20 -15.49 1.36
CA ILE A 128 2.60 -14.82 0.20
C ILE A 128 3.66 -14.49 -0.87
N GLN A 129 4.77 -13.89 -0.46
CA GLN A 129 5.84 -13.46 -1.38
C GLN A 129 6.55 -14.63 -2.08
N ARG A 130 6.58 -15.83 -1.50
CA ARG A 130 7.15 -17.01 -2.19
C ARG A 130 6.38 -17.42 -3.44
N ARG A 131 5.15 -16.93 -3.61
CA ARG A 131 4.31 -17.23 -4.78
C ARG A 131 4.65 -16.38 -6.01
N GLY A 132 5.41 -15.29 -5.83
CA GLY A 132 5.84 -14.43 -6.93
C GLY A 132 6.85 -13.37 -6.49
N ALA A 133 7.87 -13.13 -7.32
CA ALA A 133 8.85 -12.08 -7.06
C ALA A 133 8.25 -10.69 -7.30
N ALA A 134 8.61 -9.74 -6.44
CA ALA A 134 8.24 -8.34 -6.65
C ALA A 134 8.91 -7.81 -7.93
N VAL A 135 8.10 -7.19 -8.80
CA VAL A 135 8.59 -6.47 -9.99
C VAL A 135 8.67 -5.00 -9.65
N ILE A 136 9.87 -4.44 -9.78
CA ILE A 136 10.14 -3.05 -9.41
C ILE A 136 10.16 -2.18 -10.67
N THR A 137 9.25 -1.21 -10.75
CA THR A 137 9.20 -0.22 -11.83
C THR A 137 9.63 1.16 -11.31
N PRO A 138 10.82 1.66 -11.68
CA PRO A 138 11.34 2.93 -11.15
C PRO A 138 10.66 4.17 -11.74
N THR A 139 9.92 4.00 -12.83
CA THR A 139 9.23 5.06 -13.55
C THR A 139 7.75 5.06 -13.17
N ALA A 140 7.24 6.19 -12.69
CA ALA A 140 5.82 6.35 -12.42
C ALA A 140 5.00 6.24 -13.73
N PRO A 141 3.77 5.70 -13.67
CA PRO A 141 2.89 5.68 -14.84
C PRO A 141 2.67 7.11 -15.35
N ALA A 142 2.79 7.28 -16.67
CA ALA A 142 2.58 8.58 -17.29
C ALA A 142 1.14 9.05 -17.08
N VAL A 143 0.96 10.31 -16.67
CA VAL A 143 -0.37 10.93 -16.59
C VAL A 143 -0.89 11.08 -18.03
N PRO A 144 -2.06 10.50 -18.37
CA PRO A 144 -2.63 10.64 -19.70
C PRO A 144 -2.90 12.11 -20.02
N ALA A 145 -2.69 12.51 -21.27
CA ALA A 145 -3.08 13.84 -21.72
C ALA A 145 -4.60 14.02 -21.52
N LEU A 146 -5.00 15.23 -21.13
CA LEU A 146 -6.42 15.60 -21.11
C LEU A 146 -6.93 15.63 -22.56
N GLY A 147 -7.44 14.50 -23.03
CA GLY A 147 -8.22 14.46 -24.26
C GLY A 147 -9.51 15.25 -24.07
N VAL A 148 -9.88 16.05 -25.05
CA VAL A 148 -11.25 16.61 -25.15
C VAL A 148 -12.16 15.39 -25.29
N GLY A 149 -12.88 15.05 -24.22
CA GLY A 149 -13.60 13.78 -24.14
C GLY A 149 -14.62 13.63 -25.27
N SER A 150 -14.58 12.50 -25.99
CA SER A 150 -15.77 11.98 -26.65
C SER A 150 -16.65 11.34 -25.57
N ASN A 151 -17.82 11.93 -25.34
CA ASN A 151 -18.91 11.34 -24.55
C ASN A 151 -19.29 9.95 -25.04
#